data_AF-A0A6G4X301-F1
#
_entry.id   AF-A0A6G4X301-F1
#
_cell.length_a   1.000
_cell.length_b   1.000
_cell.length_c   1.000
_cell.angle_alpha   90.00
_cell.angle_beta   90.00
_cell.angle_gamma   90.00
#
_symmetry.space_group_name_H-M   'P 1'
#
loop_
_entity.id
_entity.type
_entity.pdbx_description
1 polymer ?
#
loop_
_entity_poly.entity_id
_entity_poly.type
_entity_poly.pdbx_seq_one_letter_code
_entity_poly.pdbx_strand_id
1 'polypeptide(L)'
;MSSGHRTLTVFLSVITGLFLAIAGLYAHWPPWGWATAGAALAGGAYLAGRLSTPRDDPLARSYGPEPDVPVPPRENREQRVQDVALSSSEPDYDFLFSATIRWCPVETRPHAPPISPGGLAVGAALDWARHITAKLPPHRHSLAQHQLEGALGTMRPDPTGRLLVMAENITLALAAEDSERLNRLSTVRKDEALWEHERKWERSKRAYLGDDVLRDTGSAVVWWLARNDDQIKRTVDDIGVLAQLTSAANNRNVPDEFRHMAPYPGPVSAPSEPGLPHAEPPETDGAGPEAPPPDAADVADAADHFGEMLRSVGLRPGDDRGAFIAGETADMFVAFGYADEARRIRERFDTPPPGPAGESGDAGPGPAGDPAAPEGPEDAAA
;
A
#
# COMPACT_ATOMS: atom_id res chain seq x y z
N MET A 1 -32.26 -28.43 20.55
CA MET A 1 -32.63 -27.63 21.73
C MET A 1 -34.17 -27.60 21.93
N SER A 2 -34.85 -28.76 22.03
CA SER A 2 -36.33 -28.82 22.13
C SER A 2 -36.88 -29.46 23.41
N SER A 3 -36.02 -30.03 24.28
CA SER A 3 -36.45 -30.65 25.54
C SER A 3 -36.91 -29.62 26.58
N GLY A 4 -36.32 -28.42 26.58
CA GLY A 4 -36.64 -27.36 27.55
C GLY A 4 -38.02 -26.73 27.36
N HIS A 5 -38.54 -26.67 26.13
CA HIS A 5 -39.82 -26.01 25.89
C HIS A 5 -41.01 -26.89 26.32
N ARG A 6 -40.89 -28.21 26.16
CA ARG A 6 -41.93 -29.17 26.53
C ARG A 6 -42.05 -29.32 28.05
N THR A 7 -40.92 -29.34 28.76
CA THR A 7 -40.93 -29.36 30.24
C THR A 7 -41.47 -28.06 30.81
N LEU A 8 -41.12 -26.91 30.22
CA LEU A 8 -41.64 -25.60 30.62
C LEU A 8 -43.16 -25.50 30.49
N THR A 9 -43.75 -25.97 29.38
CA THR A 9 -45.21 -25.93 29.17
C THR A 9 -45.96 -26.82 30.15
N VAL A 10 -45.42 -28.01 30.44
CA VAL A 10 -46.03 -28.92 31.44
C VAL A 10 -45.96 -28.27 32.82
N PHE A 11 -44.81 -27.74 33.22
CA PHE A 11 -44.64 -27.09 34.53
C PHE A 11 -45.56 -25.89 34.70
N LEU A 12 -45.69 -25.05 33.67
CA LEU A 12 -46.57 -23.87 33.69
C LEU A 12 -48.05 -24.28 33.81
N SER A 13 -48.48 -25.34 33.13
CA SER A 13 -49.86 -25.84 33.23
C SER A 13 -50.19 -26.35 34.64
N VAL A 14 -49.24 -27.05 35.28
CA VAL A 14 -49.39 -27.55 36.64
C VAL A 14 -49.46 -26.40 37.64
N ILE A 15 -48.58 -25.41 37.54
CA ILE A 15 -48.58 -24.22 38.41
C ILE A 15 -49.89 -23.44 38.28
N THR A 16 -50.37 -23.24 37.05
CA THR A 16 -51.61 -22.50 36.78
C THR A 16 -52.83 -23.23 37.35
N GLY A 17 -52.89 -24.56 37.18
CA GLY A 17 -53.95 -25.39 37.78
C GLY A 17 -53.95 -25.35 39.30
N LEU A 18 -52.78 -25.40 39.92
CA LEU A 18 -52.64 -25.32 41.38
C LEU A 18 -53.10 -23.96 41.91
N PHE A 19 -52.74 -22.86 41.23
CA PHE A 19 -53.14 -21.52 41.62
C PHE A 19 -54.67 -21.32 41.56
N LEU A 20 -55.32 -21.83 40.50
CA LEU A 20 -56.78 -21.84 40.37
C LEU A 20 -57.46 -22.63 41.48
N ALA A 21 -56.90 -23.77 41.88
CA ALA A 21 -57.44 -24.58 42.97
C ALA A 21 -57.36 -23.87 44.33
N ILE A 22 -56.23 -23.21 44.62
CA ILE A 22 -56.06 -22.46 45.87
C ILE A 22 -57.02 -21.25 45.90
N ALA A 23 -57.14 -20.52 44.79
CA ALA A 23 -58.07 -19.39 44.68
C ALA A 23 -59.54 -19.82 44.85
N GLY A 24 -59.93 -20.96 44.25
CA GLY A 24 -61.28 -21.52 44.38
C GLY A 24 -61.63 -21.94 45.81
N LEU A 25 -60.66 -22.49 46.55
CA LEU A 25 -60.83 -22.82 47.96
C LEU A 25 -60.99 -21.56 48.83
N TYR A 26 -60.17 -20.54 48.61
CA TYR A 26 -60.18 -19.32 49.42
C TYR A 26 -61.49 -18.52 49.22
N ALA A 27 -61.97 -18.44 47.97
CA ALA A 27 -63.18 -17.73 47.62
C ALA A 27 -64.48 -18.56 47.75
N HIS A 28 -64.41 -19.77 48.34
CA HIS A 28 -65.55 -20.68 48.55
C HIS A 28 -66.41 -20.86 47.30
N TRP A 29 -65.77 -21.18 46.18
CA TRP A 29 -66.47 -21.22 44.90
C TRP A 29 -67.65 -22.20 44.94
N PRO A 30 -68.82 -21.80 44.42
CA PRO A 30 -69.93 -22.72 44.22
C PRO A 30 -69.47 -23.90 43.36
N PRO A 31 -70.10 -25.08 43.47
CA PRO A 31 -69.64 -26.29 42.79
C PRO A 31 -69.57 -26.15 41.26
N TRP A 32 -70.35 -25.25 40.66
CA TRP A 32 -70.26 -24.94 39.22
C TRP A 32 -68.99 -24.16 38.83
N GLY A 33 -68.38 -23.41 39.74
CA GLY A 33 -67.12 -22.69 39.50
C GLY A 33 -65.94 -23.63 39.24
N TRP A 34 -65.92 -24.79 39.90
CA TRP A 34 -64.94 -25.84 39.64
C TRP A 34 -65.08 -26.44 38.24
N ALA A 35 -66.33 -26.62 37.77
CA ALA A 35 -66.59 -27.10 36.42
C ALA A 35 -66.11 -26.08 35.36
N THR A 36 -66.32 -24.78 35.59
CA THR A 36 -65.83 -23.74 34.67
C THR A 36 -64.30 -23.62 34.64
N ALA A 37 -63.63 -23.77 35.79
CA ALA A 37 -62.16 -23.77 35.84
C ALA A 37 -61.56 -24.98 35.12
N GLY A 38 -62.14 -26.16 35.32
CA GLY A 38 -61.74 -27.38 34.60
C GLY A 38 -61.93 -27.24 33.09
N ALA A 39 -63.06 -26.68 32.65
CA ALA A 39 -63.32 -26.43 31.24
C ALA A 39 -62.33 -25.42 30.63
N ALA A 40 -61.96 -24.37 31.35
CA ALA A 40 -60.96 -23.39 30.90
C ALA A 40 -59.57 -24.00 30.75
N LEU A 41 -59.14 -24.87 31.69
CA LEU A 41 -57.86 -25.58 31.60
C LEU A 41 -57.85 -26.57 30.43
N ALA A 42 -58.92 -27.35 30.26
CA ALA A 42 -59.05 -28.28 29.14
C ALA A 42 -59.06 -27.55 27.79
N GLY A 43 -59.77 -26.42 27.71
CA GLY A 43 -59.79 -25.55 26.53
C GLY A 43 -58.43 -24.95 26.21
N GLY A 44 -57.71 -24.46 27.23
CA GLY A 44 -56.34 -23.93 27.07
C GLY A 44 -55.35 -24.99 26.60
N ALA A 45 -55.41 -26.20 27.16
CA ALA A 45 -54.58 -27.33 26.73
C ALA A 45 -54.89 -27.76 25.29
N TYR A 46 -56.16 -27.78 24.91
CA TYR A 46 -56.59 -28.08 23.55
C TYR A 46 -56.10 -27.04 22.53
N LEU A 47 -56.24 -25.75 22.84
CA LEU A 47 -55.73 -24.65 22.01
C LEU A 47 -54.20 -24.67 21.88
N ALA A 48 -53.48 -24.90 22.99
CA ALA A 48 -52.02 -25.04 22.97
C ALA A 48 -51.58 -26.24 22.12
N GLY A 49 -52.28 -27.37 22.19
CA GLY A 49 -52.04 -28.52 21.33
C GLY A 49 -52.29 -28.22 19.84
N ARG A 50 -53.33 -27.43 19.54
CA ARG A 50 -53.66 -27.05 18.16
C ARG A 50 -52.71 -26.01 17.56
N LEU A 51 -52.19 -25.09 18.36
CA LEU A 51 -51.22 -24.08 17.93
C LEU A 51 -49.78 -24.63 17.90
N SER A 52 -49.52 -25.71 18.63
CA SER A 52 -48.23 -26.42 18.65
C SER A 52 -48.16 -27.56 17.63
N THR A 53 -49.07 -27.63 16.65
CA THR A 53 -48.89 -28.52 15.49
C THR A 53 -47.52 -28.22 14.88
N PRO A 54 -46.57 -29.16 14.92
CA PRO A 54 -45.25 -28.94 14.37
C PRO A 54 -45.42 -28.56 12.90
N ARG A 55 -44.79 -27.46 12.47
CA ARG A 55 -44.52 -27.29 11.05
C ARG A 55 -43.71 -28.51 10.63
N ASP A 56 -44.20 -29.25 9.64
CA ASP A 56 -43.48 -30.37 9.05
C ASP A 56 -42.06 -29.91 8.71
N ASP A 57 -41.09 -30.45 9.44
CA ASP A 57 -39.68 -30.24 9.17
C ASP A 57 -39.36 -31.08 7.92
N PRO A 58 -38.98 -30.46 6.78
CA PRO A 58 -38.68 -31.20 5.56
C PRO A 58 -37.47 -32.14 5.71
N LEU A 59 -36.76 -32.10 6.84
CA LEU A 59 -35.65 -33.00 7.19
C LEU A 59 -36.06 -34.18 8.08
N ALA A 60 -37.28 -34.21 8.64
CA ALA A 60 -37.79 -35.34 9.43
C ALA A 60 -38.34 -36.46 8.54
N ARG A 61 -37.61 -36.80 7.46
CA ARG A 61 -37.88 -37.98 6.64
C ARG A 61 -37.68 -39.21 7.53
N SER A 62 -38.79 -39.78 7.94
CA SER A 62 -38.98 -41.16 8.38
C SER A 62 -37.75 -42.08 8.17
N TYR A 63 -36.98 -42.29 9.23
CA TYR A 63 -36.21 -43.53 9.37
C TYR A 63 -37.22 -44.63 9.71
N GLY A 64 -37.87 -45.18 8.69
CA GLY A 64 -38.47 -46.50 8.80
C GLY A 64 -37.36 -47.54 8.96
N PRO A 65 -37.63 -48.71 9.55
CA PRO A 65 -36.73 -49.85 9.49
C PRO A 65 -36.79 -50.44 8.07
N GLU A 66 -36.38 -49.67 7.08
CA GLU A 66 -36.12 -50.16 5.73
C GLU A 66 -34.67 -50.68 5.76
N PRO A 67 -34.41 -51.92 5.31
CA PRO A 67 -33.04 -52.44 5.29
C PRO A 67 -32.15 -51.48 4.52
N ASP A 68 -30.97 -51.17 5.06
CA ASP A 68 -29.96 -50.33 4.43
C ASP A 68 -29.68 -50.87 3.02
N VAL A 69 -30.40 -50.33 2.03
CA VAL A 69 -30.05 -50.52 0.63
C VAL A 69 -28.67 -49.90 0.51
N PRO A 70 -27.66 -50.61 -0.01
CA PRO A 70 -26.36 -50.02 -0.23
C PRO A 70 -26.59 -48.75 -1.04
N VAL A 71 -26.32 -47.59 -0.43
CA VAL A 71 -26.38 -46.31 -1.12
C VAL A 71 -25.53 -46.51 -2.37
N PRO A 72 -26.10 -46.45 -3.58
CA PRO A 72 -25.31 -46.70 -4.78
C PRO A 72 -24.12 -45.76 -4.71
N PRO A 73 -22.89 -46.25 -4.95
CA PRO A 73 -21.70 -45.41 -4.86
C PRO A 73 -21.99 -44.15 -5.66
N ARG A 74 -21.97 -42.99 -4.99
CA ARG A 74 -22.27 -41.70 -5.62
C ARG A 74 -21.35 -41.61 -6.83
N GLU A 75 -21.90 -41.73 -8.03
CA GLU A 75 -21.15 -41.44 -9.25
C GLU A 75 -20.54 -40.06 -9.03
N ASN A 76 -19.22 -39.95 -9.12
CA ASN A 76 -18.51 -38.70 -8.92
C ASN A 76 -18.94 -37.71 -10.01
N ARG A 77 -20.03 -36.98 -9.78
CA ARG A 77 -20.53 -35.90 -10.64
C ARG A 77 -19.80 -34.61 -10.32
N GLU A 78 -18.49 -34.74 -10.17
CA GLU A 78 -17.58 -33.71 -9.70
C GLU A 78 -16.33 -33.74 -10.57
N GLN A 79 -15.89 -32.58 -11.01
CA GLN A 79 -14.68 -32.42 -11.79
C GLN A 79 -13.92 -31.20 -11.28
N ARG A 80 -12.67 -31.41 -10.89
CA ARG A 80 -11.80 -30.34 -10.43
C ARG A 80 -11.10 -29.69 -11.63
N VAL A 81 -11.14 -28.37 -11.65
CA VAL A 81 -10.42 -27.52 -12.59
C VAL A 81 -9.37 -26.75 -11.82
N GLN A 82 -8.15 -26.68 -12.35
CA GLN A 82 -7.02 -26.02 -11.72
C GLN A 82 -6.38 -25.04 -12.71
N ASP A 83 -6.06 -23.85 -12.19
CA ASP A 83 -5.26 -22.80 -12.80
C ASP A 83 -5.63 -22.48 -14.25
N VAL A 84 -6.93 -22.39 -14.52
CA VAL A 84 -7.42 -21.97 -15.84
C VAL A 84 -7.33 -20.45 -15.94
N ALA A 85 -6.60 -19.97 -16.94
CA ALA A 85 -6.47 -18.55 -17.24
C ALA A 85 -7.81 -17.97 -17.72
N LEU A 86 -8.29 -16.94 -17.03
CA LEU A 86 -9.46 -16.14 -17.37
C LEU A 86 -9.05 -14.68 -17.53
N SER A 87 -9.41 -14.08 -18.67
CA SER A 87 -9.06 -12.69 -18.94
C SER A 87 -9.71 -11.72 -17.94
N SER A 88 -8.92 -10.78 -17.44
CA SER A 88 -9.40 -9.68 -16.60
C SER A 88 -9.95 -8.51 -17.43
N SER A 89 -10.38 -7.43 -16.78
CA SER A 89 -10.78 -6.20 -17.48
C SER A 89 -9.60 -5.39 -18.05
N GLU A 90 -8.38 -5.64 -17.56
CA GLU A 90 -7.17 -4.98 -18.05
C GLU A 90 -6.45 -5.90 -19.04
N PRO A 91 -5.90 -5.36 -20.15
CA PRO A 91 -5.10 -6.14 -21.07
C PRO A 91 -3.87 -6.72 -20.35
N ASP A 92 -3.41 -7.87 -20.83
CA ASP A 92 -2.19 -8.54 -20.37
C ASP A 92 -2.20 -9.09 -18.92
N TYR A 93 -3.36 -9.06 -18.25
CA TYR A 93 -3.55 -9.68 -16.93
C TYR A 93 -4.64 -10.76 -16.97
N ASP A 94 -4.26 -11.98 -16.61
CA ASP A 94 -5.15 -13.12 -16.47
C ASP A 94 -5.30 -13.53 -15.00
N PHE A 95 -6.53 -13.94 -14.65
CA PHE A 95 -6.81 -14.61 -13.39
C PHE A 95 -6.63 -16.12 -13.53
N LEU A 96 -6.00 -16.75 -12.55
CA LEU A 96 -5.92 -18.19 -12.40
C LEU A 96 -7.12 -18.68 -11.60
N PHE A 97 -8.04 -19.35 -12.29
CA PHE A 97 -9.26 -19.89 -11.71
C PHE A 97 -9.11 -21.38 -11.41
N SER A 98 -9.38 -21.74 -10.16
CA SER A 98 -9.49 -23.13 -9.73
C SER A 98 -10.81 -23.34 -9.00
N ALA A 99 -11.50 -24.46 -9.28
CA ALA A 99 -12.77 -24.79 -8.64
C ALA A 99 -13.10 -26.29 -8.76
N THR A 100 -13.98 -26.77 -7.90
CA THR A 100 -14.62 -28.08 -8.03
C THR A 100 -16.01 -27.90 -8.62
N ILE A 101 -16.21 -28.38 -9.83
CA ILE A 101 -17.46 -28.24 -10.58
C ILE A 101 -18.32 -29.47 -10.33
N ARG A 102 -19.56 -29.26 -9.88
CA ARG A 102 -20.55 -30.30 -9.61
C ARG A 102 -21.72 -30.16 -10.56
N TRP A 103 -22.30 -31.29 -10.98
CA TRP A 103 -23.46 -31.26 -11.87
C TRP A 103 -24.52 -32.29 -11.53
N CYS A 104 -25.76 -31.99 -11.93
CA CYS A 104 -26.90 -32.88 -11.84
C CYS A 104 -27.60 -32.90 -13.21
N PRO A 105 -27.78 -34.08 -13.85
CA PRO A 105 -28.54 -34.16 -15.08
C PRO A 105 -30.01 -33.78 -14.85
N VAL A 106 -30.58 -33.03 -15.78
CA VAL A 106 -32.00 -32.70 -15.83
C VAL A 106 -32.70 -33.73 -16.70
N GLU A 107 -33.91 -34.15 -16.32
CA GLU A 107 -34.70 -35.08 -17.12
C GLU A 107 -34.91 -34.54 -18.53
N THR A 108 -34.22 -35.19 -19.47
CA THR A 108 -34.29 -34.84 -20.89
C THR A 108 -35.26 -35.72 -21.64
N ARG A 109 -35.77 -35.19 -22.75
CA ARG A 109 -36.71 -35.89 -23.63
C ARG A 109 -36.16 -37.28 -24.02
N PRO A 110 -37.02 -38.29 -24.16
CA PRO A 110 -36.61 -39.57 -24.75
C PRO A 110 -35.94 -39.32 -26.10
N HIS A 111 -34.76 -39.90 -26.33
CA HIS A 111 -33.92 -39.78 -27.54
C HIS A 111 -33.01 -38.54 -27.68
N ALA A 112 -32.66 -37.84 -26.59
CA ALA A 112 -31.58 -36.86 -26.65
C ALA A 112 -30.23 -37.52 -26.98
N PRO A 113 -29.36 -36.90 -27.82
CA PRO A 113 -28.03 -37.43 -28.12
C PRO A 113 -27.17 -37.61 -26.85
N PRO A 114 -26.27 -38.61 -26.81
CA PRO A 114 -25.34 -38.76 -25.69
C PRO A 114 -24.41 -37.53 -25.62
N ILE A 115 -24.20 -37.01 -24.41
CA ILE A 115 -23.27 -35.90 -24.12
C ILE A 115 -22.22 -36.35 -23.11
N SER A 116 -21.06 -35.71 -23.15
CA SER A 116 -20.09 -35.75 -22.04
C SER A 116 -20.54 -34.75 -20.96
N PRO A 117 -21.11 -35.19 -19.83
CA PRO A 117 -21.69 -34.28 -18.85
C PRO A 117 -20.63 -33.43 -18.13
N GLY A 118 -19.45 -33.99 -17.85
CA GLY A 118 -18.35 -33.26 -17.21
C GLY A 118 -17.79 -32.15 -18.10
N GLY A 119 -17.52 -32.43 -19.37
CA GLY A 119 -17.01 -31.42 -20.31
C GLY A 119 -18.00 -30.27 -20.53
N LEU A 120 -19.30 -30.59 -20.59
CA LEU A 120 -20.36 -29.58 -20.71
C LEU A 120 -20.46 -28.73 -19.44
N ALA A 121 -20.45 -29.36 -18.26
CA ALA A 121 -20.47 -28.65 -16.98
C ALA A 121 -19.26 -27.71 -16.80
N VAL A 122 -18.06 -28.18 -17.15
CA VAL A 122 -16.83 -27.37 -17.11
C VAL A 122 -16.94 -26.18 -18.06
N GLY A 123 -17.35 -26.40 -19.31
CA GLY A 123 -17.52 -25.34 -20.29
C GLY A 123 -18.51 -24.25 -19.83
N ALA A 124 -19.68 -24.66 -19.33
CA ALA A 124 -20.68 -23.73 -18.82
C ALA A 124 -20.16 -22.89 -17.64
N ALA A 125 -19.49 -23.52 -16.67
CA ALA A 125 -18.91 -22.83 -15.53
C ALA A 125 -17.80 -21.85 -15.93
N LEU A 126 -16.90 -22.25 -16.84
CA LEU A 126 -15.83 -21.39 -17.34
C LEU A 126 -16.37 -20.20 -18.15
N ASP A 127 -17.41 -20.39 -18.95
CA ASP A 127 -18.05 -19.30 -19.69
C ASP A 127 -18.71 -18.27 -18.77
N TRP A 128 -19.38 -18.74 -17.71
CA TRP A 128 -19.93 -17.85 -16.68
C TRP A 128 -18.82 -17.13 -15.91
N ALA A 129 -17.76 -17.84 -15.51
CA ALA A 129 -16.62 -17.24 -14.82
C ALA A 129 -15.93 -16.18 -15.69
N ARG A 130 -15.74 -16.45 -16.99
CA ARG A 130 -15.20 -15.50 -17.97
C ARG A 130 -16.06 -14.25 -18.08
N HIS A 131 -17.38 -14.40 -18.13
CA HIS A 131 -18.28 -13.25 -18.25
C HIS A 131 -18.21 -12.30 -17.05
N ILE A 132 -17.93 -12.83 -15.86
CA ILE A 132 -17.78 -12.07 -14.62
C ILE A 132 -16.38 -11.45 -14.54
N THR A 133 -15.33 -12.25 -14.75
CA THR A 133 -13.92 -11.82 -14.63
C THR A 133 -13.52 -10.76 -15.65
N ALA A 134 -14.07 -10.79 -16.87
CA ALA A 134 -13.79 -9.81 -17.92
C ALA A 134 -14.20 -8.36 -17.56
N LYS A 135 -15.04 -8.17 -16.53
CA LYS A 135 -15.48 -6.82 -16.08
C LYS A 135 -14.77 -6.36 -14.81
N LEU A 136 -13.92 -7.22 -14.24
CA LEU A 136 -13.33 -6.99 -12.93
C LEU A 136 -11.84 -6.64 -13.06
N PRO A 137 -11.38 -5.60 -12.33
CA PRO A 137 -10.00 -5.20 -12.39
C PRO A 137 -9.11 -6.19 -11.62
N PRO A 138 -7.88 -6.47 -12.12
CA PRO A 138 -6.98 -7.47 -11.54
C PRO A 138 -6.54 -7.13 -10.10
N HIS A 139 -6.48 -5.84 -9.76
CA HIS A 139 -6.08 -5.38 -8.44
C HIS A 139 -7.07 -5.74 -7.30
N ARG A 140 -8.27 -6.24 -7.62
CA ARG A 140 -9.34 -6.61 -6.67
C ARG A 140 -9.69 -8.11 -6.76
N HIS A 141 -8.70 -8.96 -7.02
CA HIS A 141 -8.89 -10.42 -7.16
C HIS A 141 -9.64 -11.08 -5.98
N SER A 142 -9.41 -10.65 -4.74
CA SER A 142 -10.13 -11.16 -3.56
C SER A 142 -11.64 -10.87 -3.60
N LEU A 143 -12.02 -9.66 -4.03
CA LEU A 143 -13.42 -9.30 -4.23
C LEU A 143 -14.03 -10.09 -5.40
N ALA A 144 -13.26 -10.27 -6.47
CA ALA A 144 -13.68 -11.06 -7.62
C ALA A 144 -13.93 -12.52 -7.26
N GLN A 145 -13.12 -13.11 -6.39
CA GLN A 145 -13.34 -14.46 -5.85
C GLN A 145 -14.70 -14.57 -5.16
N HIS A 146 -15.02 -13.66 -4.23
CA HIS A 146 -16.31 -13.70 -3.52
C HIS A 146 -17.52 -13.48 -4.45
N GLN A 147 -17.37 -12.66 -5.50
CA GLN A 147 -18.42 -12.50 -6.50
C GLN A 147 -18.64 -13.78 -7.32
N LEU A 148 -17.56 -14.48 -7.68
CA LEU A 148 -17.64 -15.77 -8.35
C LEU A 148 -18.26 -16.85 -7.45
N GLU A 149 -17.88 -16.90 -6.17
CA GLU A 149 -18.47 -17.79 -5.17
C GLU A 149 -19.99 -17.60 -5.07
N GLY A 150 -20.47 -16.36 -4.99
CA GLY A 150 -21.90 -16.07 -4.97
C GLY A 150 -22.61 -16.42 -6.28
N ALA A 151 -21.97 -16.17 -7.42
CA ALA A 151 -22.60 -16.36 -8.74
C ALA A 151 -22.64 -17.82 -9.20
N LEU A 152 -21.62 -18.61 -8.83
CA LEU A 152 -21.45 -20.01 -9.25
C LEU A 152 -21.79 -21.02 -8.13
N GLY A 153 -21.96 -20.56 -6.89
CA GLY A 153 -22.31 -21.40 -5.74
C GLY A 153 -23.76 -21.87 -5.68
N THR A 154 -24.55 -21.65 -6.74
CA THR A 154 -25.92 -22.16 -6.87
C THR A 154 -26.05 -23.02 -8.12
N MET A 155 -26.88 -24.08 -8.05
CA MET A 155 -27.18 -24.94 -9.19
C MET A 155 -27.95 -24.16 -10.25
N ARG A 156 -27.31 -23.96 -11.42
CA ARG A 156 -27.88 -23.22 -12.55
C ARG A 156 -27.93 -24.10 -13.79
N PRO A 157 -28.97 -23.98 -14.64
CA PRO A 157 -29.04 -24.73 -15.87
C PRO A 157 -27.93 -24.30 -16.83
N ASP A 158 -27.29 -25.27 -17.45
CA ASP A 158 -26.34 -25.05 -18.53
C ASP A 158 -27.06 -24.46 -19.78
N PRO A 159 -26.33 -23.87 -20.74
CA PRO A 159 -26.93 -23.30 -21.95
C PRO A 159 -27.76 -24.30 -22.79
N THR A 160 -27.49 -25.60 -22.68
CA THR A 160 -28.25 -26.64 -23.40
C THR A 160 -29.47 -27.15 -22.62
N GLY A 161 -29.65 -26.73 -21.36
CA GLY A 161 -30.75 -27.11 -20.48
C GLY A 161 -30.76 -28.59 -20.10
N ARG A 162 -29.63 -29.28 -20.24
CA ARG A 162 -29.45 -30.73 -20.01
C ARG A 162 -28.91 -31.02 -18.62
N LEU A 163 -28.21 -30.08 -18.01
CA LEU A 163 -27.52 -30.20 -16.73
C LEU A 163 -27.79 -28.98 -15.86
N LEU A 164 -27.92 -29.21 -14.55
CA LEU A 164 -27.69 -28.19 -13.53
C LEU A 164 -26.23 -28.23 -13.12
N VAL A 165 -25.56 -27.09 -13.10
CA VAL A 165 -24.12 -26.94 -12.85
C VAL A 165 -23.92 -25.96 -11.69
N MET A 166 -22.96 -26.28 -10.83
CA MET A 166 -22.54 -25.45 -9.71
C MET A 166 -21.02 -25.57 -9.55
N ALA A 167 -20.37 -24.56 -8.99
CA ALA A 167 -18.97 -24.64 -8.59
C ALA A 167 -18.83 -24.41 -7.09
N GLU A 168 -18.00 -25.23 -6.46
CA GLU A 168 -17.61 -25.16 -5.05
C GLU A 168 -16.09 -24.96 -4.95
N ASN A 169 -15.62 -24.47 -3.79
CA ASN A 169 -14.20 -24.26 -3.50
C ASN A 169 -13.50 -23.43 -4.59
N ILE A 170 -14.11 -22.30 -4.96
CA ILE A 170 -13.59 -21.40 -5.99
C ILE A 170 -12.43 -20.60 -5.40
N THR A 171 -11.29 -20.63 -6.09
CA THR A 171 -10.14 -19.78 -5.78
C THR A 171 -9.76 -19.00 -7.02
N LEU A 172 -9.54 -17.70 -6.86
CA LEU A 172 -9.11 -16.82 -7.93
C LEU A 172 -7.80 -16.15 -7.52
N ALA A 173 -6.71 -16.49 -8.21
CA ALA A 173 -5.40 -15.91 -7.98
C ALA A 173 -4.93 -15.10 -9.21
N LEU A 174 -3.94 -14.25 -9.02
CA LEU A 174 -3.12 -13.73 -10.12
C LEU A 174 -1.78 -14.47 -10.14
N ALA A 175 -1.10 -14.45 -11.28
CA ALA A 175 0.31 -14.80 -11.33
C ALA A 175 1.10 -13.96 -10.31
N ALA A 176 2.06 -14.58 -9.63
CA ALA A 176 2.82 -13.92 -8.57
C ALA A 176 3.54 -12.65 -9.07
N GLU A 177 4.11 -12.71 -10.28
CA GLU A 177 4.79 -11.60 -10.94
C GLU A 177 3.85 -10.41 -11.19
N ASP A 178 2.62 -10.69 -11.63
CA ASP A 178 1.62 -9.67 -11.92
C ASP A 178 1.06 -9.03 -10.65
N SER A 179 0.82 -9.84 -9.62
CA SER A 179 0.42 -9.34 -8.30
C SER A 179 1.47 -8.39 -7.73
N GLU A 180 2.76 -8.75 -7.84
CA GLU A 180 3.85 -7.90 -7.39
C GLU A 180 3.95 -6.61 -8.21
N ARG A 181 3.83 -6.70 -9.54
CA ARG A 181 3.84 -5.53 -10.44
C ARG A 181 2.71 -4.56 -10.12
N LEU A 182 1.49 -5.06 -9.93
CA LEU A 182 0.33 -4.23 -9.58
C LEU A 182 0.49 -3.58 -8.20
N ASN A 183 1.08 -4.29 -7.23
CA ASN A 183 1.40 -3.73 -5.93
C ASN A 183 2.43 -2.60 -6.03
N ARG A 184 3.51 -2.79 -6.79
CA ARG A 184 4.51 -1.73 -7.03
C ARG A 184 3.87 -0.51 -7.72
N LEU A 185 3.03 -0.73 -8.72
CA LEU A 185 2.33 0.36 -9.43
C LEU A 185 1.37 1.12 -8.50
N SER A 186 0.70 0.41 -7.58
CA SER A 186 -0.14 1.03 -6.55
C SER A 186 0.66 1.91 -5.60
N THR A 187 1.85 1.47 -5.19
CA THR A 187 2.77 2.28 -4.37
C THR A 187 3.20 3.54 -5.11
N VAL A 188 3.68 3.42 -6.35
CA VAL A 188 4.11 4.57 -7.16
C VAL A 188 2.99 5.60 -7.31
N ARG A 189 1.76 5.16 -7.60
CA ARG A 189 0.60 6.07 -7.71
C ARG A 189 0.29 6.80 -6.40
N LYS A 190 0.45 6.13 -5.26
CA LYS A 190 0.23 6.75 -3.94
C LYS A 190 1.33 7.77 -3.64
N ASP A 191 2.58 7.44 -3.95
CA ASP A 191 3.72 8.32 -3.73
C ASP A 191 3.65 9.57 -4.61
N GLU A 192 3.26 9.41 -5.88
CA GLU A 192 3.01 10.52 -6.80
C GLU A 192 1.88 11.42 -6.27
N ALA A 193 0.74 10.84 -5.88
CA ALA A 193 -0.37 11.61 -5.31
C ALA A 193 0.02 12.36 -4.02
N LEU A 194 0.84 11.73 -3.17
CA LEU A 194 1.37 12.36 -1.97
C LEU A 194 2.30 13.52 -2.32
N TRP A 195 3.22 13.32 -3.27
CA TRP A 195 4.14 14.34 -3.73
C TRP A 195 3.41 15.53 -4.37
N GLU A 196 2.39 15.29 -5.20
CA GLU A 196 1.58 16.34 -5.80
C GLU A 196 0.84 17.15 -4.74
N HIS A 197 0.29 16.47 -3.73
CA HIS A 197 -0.38 17.11 -2.61
C HIS A 197 0.60 17.98 -1.81
N GLU A 198 1.78 17.47 -1.48
CA GLU A 198 2.81 18.20 -0.76
C GLU A 198 3.29 19.43 -1.55
N ARG A 199 3.58 19.25 -2.84
CA ARG A 199 3.98 20.33 -3.74
C ARG A 199 2.88 21.38 -3.86
N LYS A 200 1.61 20.98 -3.89
CA LYS A 200 0.47 21.91 -3.90
C LYS A 200 0.36 22.64 -2.57
N TRP A 201 0.51 21.93 -1.45
CA TRP A 201 0.48 22.53 -0.11
C TRP A 201 1.58 23.58 0.06
N GLU A 202 2.82 23.25 -0.31
CA GLU A 202 3.95 24.18 -0.28
C GLU A 202 3.77 25.39 -1.21
N ARG A 203 3.21 25.19 -2.41
CA ARG A 203 2.88 26.32 -3.31
C ARG A 203 1.77 27.20 -2.75
N SER A 204 0.68 26.61 -2.26
CA SER A 204 -0.42 27.34 -1.63
C SER A 204 0.05 28.10 -0.38
N LYS A 205 0.96 27.53 0.41
CA LYS A 205 1.57 28.16 1.57
C LYS A 205 2.43 29.37 1.18
N ARG A 206 3.26 29.24 0.14
CA ARG A 206 4.04 30.37 -0.40
C ARG A 206 3.14 31.47 -0.94
N ALA A 207 2.09 31.11 -1.69
CA ALA A 207 1.13 32.06 -2.22
C ALA A 207 0.40 32.80 -1.08
N TYR A 208 -0.11 32.07 -0.07
CA TYR A 208 -0.73 32.67 1.11
C TYR A 208 0.23 33.61 1.86
N LEU A 209 1.47 33.16 2.11
CA LEU A 209 2.44 33.98 2.80
C LEU A 209 2.87 35.21 1.98
N GLY A 210 3.00 35.11 0.67
CA GLY A 210 3.38 36.22 -0.20
C GLY A 210 2.24 37.20 -0.46
N ASP A 211 1.09 36.68 -0.90
CA ASP A 211 -0.01 37.48 -1.43
C ASP A 211 -0.95 38.00 -0.34
N ASP A 212 -1.10 37.28 0.78
CA ASP A 212 -2.01 37.66 1.88
C ASP A 212 -1.25 38.17 3.11
N VAL A 213 -0.16 37.52 3.54
CA VAL A 213 0.53 37.87 4.79
C VAL A 213 1.57 38.97 4.60
N LEU A 214 2.52 38.77 3.69
CA LEU A 214 3.66 39.67 3.45
C LEU A 214 3.39 40.65 2.29
N ARG A 215 2.12 40.92 1.98
CA ARG A 215 1.73 41.89 0.96
C ARG A 215 2.12 43.32 1.36
N ASP A 216 1.84 43.67 2.61
CA ASP A 216 2.18 44.96 3.21
C ASP A 216 2.49 44.81 4.70
N THR A 217 3.09 45.83 5.31
CA THR A 217 3.44 45.81 6.74
C THR A 217 2.20 45.62 7.63
N GLY A 218 1.03 46.13 7.21
CA GLY A 218 -0.22 46.01 7.95
C GLY A 218 -0.76 44.59 7.96
N SER A 219 -0.77 43.90 6.81
CA SER A 219 -1.17 42.50 6.71
C SER A 219 -0.27 41.58 7.54
N ALA A 220 1.04 41.85 7.54
CA ALA A 220 2.00 41.10 8.34
C ALA A 220 1.79 41.29 9.85
N VAL A 221 1.46 42.51 10.29
CA VAL A 221 1.12 42.85 11.69
C VAL A 221 -0.16 42.15 12.14
N VAL A 222 -1.22 42.18 11.32
CA VAL A 222 -2.49 41.49 11.63
C VAL A 222 -2.28 39.98 11.72
N TRP A 223 -1.52 39.41 10.78
CA TRP A 223 -1.18 37.98 10.80
C TRP A 223 -0.34 37.60 12.03
N TRP A 224 0.65 38.42 12.39
CA TRP A 224 1.47 38.20 13.59
C TRP A 224 0.61 38.23 14.84
N LEU A 225 -0.31 39.20 14.96
CA LEU A 225 -1.21 39.34 16.11
C LEU A 225 -2.15 38.14 16.24
N ALA A 226 -2.75 37.72 15.13
CA ALA A 226 -3.61 36.54 15.06
C ALA A 226 -2.90 35.24 15.41
N ARG A 227 -1.56 35.17 15.21
CA ARG A 227 -0.75 33.99 15.52
C ARG A 227 -0.20 33.98 16.95
N ASN A 228 -0.13 35.12 17.63
CA ASN A 228 0.53 35.29 18.93
C ASN A 228 -0.43 35.78 20.04
N ASP A 229 -1.69 35.34 20.00
CA ASP A 229 -2.72 35.56 21.04
C ASP A 229 -2.84 37.02 21.49
N ASP A 230 -2.94 37.95 20.54
CA ASP A 230 -3.15 39.39 20.80
C ASP A 230 -2.08 40.06 21.68
N GLN A 231 -0.82 39.64 21.58
CA GLN A 231 0.32 40.30 22.23
C GLN A 231 0.64 41.68 21.59
N ILE A 232 -0.24 42.66 21.79
CA ILE A 232 -0.19 43.98 21.16
C ILE A 232 1.14 44.69 21.41
N LYS A 233 1.62 44.74 22.66
CA LYS A 233 2.88 45.45 22.99
C LYS A 233 4.07 44.93 22.19
N ARG A 234 4.22 43.60 22.15
CA ARG A 234 5.28 42.92 21.40
C ARG A 234 5.11 43.10 19.89
N THR A 235 3.86 43.09 19.41
CA THR A 235 3.57 43.36 17.99
C THR A 235 4.07 44.75 17.60
N VAL A 236 3.85 45.77 18.45
CA VAL A 236 4.30 47.14 18.20
C VAL A 236 5.82 47.23 18.15
N ASP A 237 6.52 46.54 19.06
CA ASP A 237 7.98 46.47 19.07
C ASP A 237 8.53 45.80 17.79
N ASP A 238 7.81 44.78 17.28
CA ASP A 238 8.20 44.01 16.09
C ASP A 238 7.80 44.68 14.74
N ILE A 239 7.12 45.83 14.74
CA ILE A 239 6.67 46.52 13.49
C ILE A 239 7.85 46.78 12.55
N GLY A 240 8.98 47.24 13.08
CA GLY A 240 10.18 47.50 12.26
C GLY A 240 10.75 46.25 11.60
N VAL A 241 10.71 45.11 12.31
CA VAL A 241 11.14 43.79 11.80
C VAL A 241 10.18 43.31 10.71
N LEU A 242 8.87 43.43 10.94
CA LEU A 242 7.83 43.03 9.99
C LEU A 242 7.87 43.89 8.72
N ALA A 243 8.11 45.20 8.84
CA ALA A 243 8.29 46.10 7.71
C ALA A 243 9.51 45.70 6.86
N GLN A 244 10.61 45.32 7.50
CA GLN A 244 11.80 44.83 6.82
C GLN A 244 11.58 43.48 6.12
N LEU A 245 10.92 42.52 6.79
CA LEU A 245 10.61 41.21 6.23
C LEU A 245 9.68 41.32 5.00
N THR A 246 8.65 42.16 5.09
CA THR A 246 7.70 42.43 4.00
C THR A 246 8.42 43.11 2.83
N SER A 247 9.31 44.06 3.11
CA SER A 247 10.09 44.75 2.07
C SER A 247 11.04 43.78 1.36
N ALA A 248 11.71 42.91 2.11
CA ALA A 248 12.58 41.86 1.56
C ALA A 248 11.79 40.84 0.73
N ALA A 249 10.63 40.38 1.20
CA ALA A 249 9.77 39.42 0.49
C ALA A 249 9.27 39.97 -0.87
N ASN A 250 9.10 41.29 -0.98
CA ASN A 250 8.64 41.96 -2.20
C ASN A 250 9.78 42.56 -3.06
N ASN A 251 11.05 42.36 -2.68
CA ASN A 251 12.21 43.00 -3.32
C ASN A 251 12.09 44.54 -3.39
N ARG A 252 11.63 45.17 -2.31
CA ARG A 252 11.47 46.64 -2.19
C ARG A 252 12.30 47.19 -1.03
N ASN A 253 12.55 48.50 -1.07
CA ASN A 253 13.12 49.21 0.06
C ASN A 253 12.09 49.41 1.17
N VAL A 254 12.57 49.47 2.42
CA VAL A 254 11.70 49.75 3.59
C VAL A 254 11.06 51.14 3.45
N PRO A 255 9.73 51.27 3.61
CA PRO A 255 9.03 52.56 3.58
C PRO A 255 9.63 53.56 4.56
N ASP A 256 9.74 54.83 4.16
CA ASP A 256 10.38 55.90 4.94
C ASP A 256 9.82 56.01 6.37
N GLU A 257 8.50 55.81 6.51
CA GLU A 257 7.78 55.81 7.77
C GLU A 257 8.23 54.73 8.76
N PHE A 258 8.77 53.60 8.30
CA PHE A 258 9.25 52.51 9.17
C PHE A 258 10.78 52.38 9.20
N ARG A 259 11.52 53.16 8.42
CA ARG A 259 13.00 53.09 8.37
C ARG A 259 13.66 53.34 9.71
N HIS A 260 13.11 54.23 10.52
CA HIS A 260 13.62 54.55 11.85
C HIS A 260 13.41 53.43 12.88
N MET A 261 12.53 52.47 12.58
CA MET A 261 12.24 51.30 13.42
C MET A 261 12.94 50.03 12.91
N ALA A 262 13.47 50.05 11.69
CA ALA A 262 14.11 48.88 11.08
C ALA A 262 15.44 48.55 11.81
N PRO A 263 15.63 47.32 12.33
CA PRO A 263 16.83 46.94 13.06
C PRO A 263 18.10 47.00 12.20
N TYR A 264 17.96 46.73 10.90
CA TYR A 264 19.05 46.81 9.94
C TYR A 264 18.71 47.86 8.88
N PRO A 265 19.21 49.11 9.01
CA PRO A 265 19.04 50.09 7.96
C PRO A 265 19.71 49.55 6.68
N GLY A 266 18.94 49.45 5.59
CA GLY A 266 19.48 49.11 4.28
C GLY A 266 20.59 50.10 3.89
N PRO A 267 21.49 49.74 2.95
CA PRO A 267 22.52 50.66 2.51
C PRO A 267 21.85 51.96 2.07
N VAL A 268 22.12 53.03 2.82
CA VAL A 268 21.66 54.37 2.50
C VAL A 268 22.27 54.66 1.14
N SER A 269 21.45 54.74 0.08
CA SER A 269 21.87 55.46 -1.11
C SER A 269 22.20 56.86 -0.62
N ALA A 270 23.49 57.13 -0.46
CA ALA A 270 23.97 58.42 -0.01
C ALA A 270 23.27 59.49 -0.86
N PRO A 271 22.75 60.58 -0.27
CA PRO A 271 22.27 61.69 -1.05
C PRO A 271 23.41 62.07 -1.99
N SER A 272 23.15 62.09 -3.31
CA SER A 272 24.13 62.62 -4.25
C SER A 272 24.42 64.05 -3.83
N GLU A 273 25.56 64.27 -3.17
CA GLU A 273 26.03 65.60 -2.82
C GLU A 273 26.17 66.41 -4.13
N PRO A 274 25.44 67.52 -4.29
CA PRO A 274 25.66 68.39 -5.43
C PRO A 274 26.99 69.12 -5.21
N GLY A 275 28.02 68.74 -5.96
CA GLY A 275 29.21 69.59 -6.13
C GLY A 275 30.57 68.99 -5.76
N LEU A 276 30.79 67.69 -5.97
CA LEU A 276 32.16 67.21 -6.20
C LEU A 276 32.41 67.11 -7.70
N PRO A 277 33.43 67.79 -8.26
CA PRO A 277 33.77 67.64 -9.67
C PRO A 277 34.08 66.18 -9.97
N HIS A 278 33.52 65.67 -11.06
CA HIS A 278 33.87 64.36 -11.61
C HIS A 278 35.39 64.23 -11.63
N ALA A 279 35.92 63.38 -10.76
CA ALA A 279 37.23 62.80 -10.99
C ALA A 279 37.04 61.91 -12.22
N GLU A 280 37.53 62.41 -13.35
CA GLU A 280 37.77 61.60 -14.53
C GLU A 280 38.51 60.32 -14.11
N PRO A 281 38.10 59.14 -14.58
CA PRO A 281 38.91 57.95 -14.39
C PRO A 281 40.28 58.22 -15.05
N PRO A 282 41.39 57.87 -14.40
CA PRO A 282 42.69 58.10 -15.00
C PRO A 282 42.76 57.36 -16.33
N GLU A 283 42.97 58.11 -17.41
CA GLU A 283 43.36 57.57 -18.70
C GLU A 283 44.74 56.91 -18.52
N THR A 284 44.73 55.59 -18.33
CA THR A 284 45.93 54.77 -18.39
C THR A 284 46.26 54.50 -19.85
N ASP A 285 47.10 55.37 -20.42
CA ASP A 285 47.84 55.06 -21.64
C ASP A 285 48.74 53.84 -21.42
N GLY A 286 48.46 52.78 -22.18
CA GLY A 286 49.42 51.84 -22.76
C GLY A 286 50.53 51.26 -21.88
N ALA A 287 50.24 50.14 -21.22
CA ALA A 287 51.07 48.93 -21.10
C ALA A 287 50.63 48.10 -19.88
N GLY A 288 49.40 47.58 -19.92
CA GLY A 288 49.01 46.49 -19.02
C GLY A 288 49.39 45.15 -19.67
N PRO A 289 50.03 44.20 -18.95
CA PRO A 289 50.16 42.86 -19.47
C PRO A 289 48.75 42.30 -19.68
N GLU A 290 48.51 41.92 -20.93
CA GLU A 290 47.35 41.22 -21.44
C GLU A 290 46.91 40.15 -20.44
N ALA A 291 45.72 40.32 -19.85
CA ALA A 291 45.10 39.26 -19.07
C ALA A 291 44.91 38.07 -20.01
N PRO A 292 45.47 36.88 -19.68
CA PRO A 292 45.28 35.72 -20.52
C PRO A 292 43.78 35.38 -20.57
N PRO A 293 43.30 34.78 -21.67
CA PRO A 293 41.96 34.21 -21.70
C PRO A 293 41.79 33.25 -20.51
N PRO A 294 40.57 33.06 -19.98
CA PRO A 294 40.37 32.11 -18.89
C PRO A 294 40.81 30.73 -19.36
N ASP A 295 42.01 30.33 -18.92
CA ASP A 295 42.48 28.97 -19.03
C ASP A 295 41.45 28.07 -18.35
N ALA A 296 41.10 26.99 -19.04
CA ALA A 296 40.15 25.97 -18.60
C ALA A 296 40.70 25.14 -17.42
N ALA A 297 41.04 25.80 -16.30
CA ALA A 297 41.73 25.20 -15.16
C ALA A 297 41.25 25.66 -13.77
N ASP A 298 40.13 26.38 -13.67
CA ASP A 298 39.54 26.78 -12.38
C ASP A 298 38.06 26.35 -12.23
N VAL A 299 37.75 25.15 -12.73
CA VAL A 299 36.61 24.38 -12.21
C VAL A 299 37.16 23.59 -11.04
N ALA A 300 36.83 24.01 -9.81
CA ALA A 300 37.17 23.26 -8.61
C ALA A 300 36.84 21.77 -8.82
N ASP A 301 37.87 20.93 -8.80
CA ASP A 301 37.78 19.53 -9.18
C ASP A 301 36.92 18.78 -8.15
N ALA A 302 36.08 17.85 -8.59
CA ALA A 302 35.21 17.09 -7.68
C ALA A 302 36.04 16.34 -6.61
N ALA A 303 37.26 15.96 -6.95
CA ALA A 303 38.25 15.39 -6.04
C ALA A 303 38.70 16.36 -4.94
N ASP A 304 38.77 17.66 -5.22
CA ASP A 304 39.16 18.68 -4.23
C ASP A 304 38.05 18.91 -3.19
N HIS A 305 36.79 18.98 -3.64
CA HIS A 305 35.63 19.05 -2.75
C HIS A 305 35.48 17.78 -1.90
N PHE A 306 35.68 16.61 -2.51
CA PHE A 306 35.68 15.34 -1.79
C PHE A 306 36.81 15.30 -0.74
N GLY A 307 38.00 15.81 -1.08
CA GLY A 307 39.10 15.92 -0.14
C GLY A 307 38.89 16.92 0.99
N GLU A 308 38.18 18.03 0.74
CA GLU A 308 37.76 18.96 1.80
C GLU A 308 36.77 18.30 2.76
N MET A 309 35.81 17.55 2.22
CA MET A 309 34.85 16.78 3.01
C MET A 309 35.53 15.72 3.89
N LEU A 310 36.46 14.92 3.35
CA LEU A 310 37.18 13.93 4.14
C LEU A 310 38.03 14.59 5.25
N ARG A 311 38.65 15.73 4.95
CA ARG A 311 39.39 16.51 5.95
C ARG A 311 38.50 17.04 7.07
N SER A 312 37.25 17.43 6.78
CA SER A 312 36.29 17.88 7.80
C SER A 312 35.91 16.78 8.80
N VAL A 313 36.01 15.51 8.41
CA VAL A 313 35.74 14.33 9.26
C VAL A 313 37.04 13.81 9.92
N GLY A 314 38.17 14.47 9.68
CA GLY A 314 39.47 14.14 10.28
C GLY A 314 40.25 13.06 9.54
N LEU A 315 39.85 12.69 8.32
CA LEU A 315 40.56 11.73 7.47
C LEU A 315 41.46 12.47 6.49
N ARG A 316 42.75 12.12 6.46
CA ARG A 316 43.72 12.77 5.58
C ARG A 316 43.92 11.98 4.29
N PRO A 317 44.22 12.63 3.16
CA PRO A 317 44.70 11.95 1.97
C PRO A 317 45.97 11.15 2.31
N GLY A 318 45.98 9.85 1.99
CA GLY A 318 47.06 8.92 2.33
C GLY A 318 46.83 8.06 3.59
N ASP A 319 45.73 8.25 4.33
CA ASP A 319 45.31 7.29 5.36
C ASP A 319 44.64 6.07 4.70
N ASP A 320 44.97 4.85 5.15
CA ASP A 320 44.37 3.59 4.63
C ASP A 320 42.83 3.61 4.65
N ARG A 321 42.24 4.28 5.65
CA ARG A 321 40.79 4.46 5.79
C ARG A 321 40.22 5.48 4.81
N GLY A 322 40.97 6.54 4.50
CA GLY A 322 40.59 7.53 3.50
C GLY A 322 40.65 6.96 2.08
N ALA A 323 41.67 6.15 1.80
CA ALA A 323 41.82 5.44 0.52
C ALA A 323 40.68 4.44 0.28
N PHE A 324 40.30 3.65 1.30
CA PHE A 324 39.15 2.74 1.20
C PHE A 324 37.84 3.46 0.87
N ILE A 325 37.54 4.57 1.57
CA ILE A 325 36.31 5.35 1.34
C ILE A 325 36.34 6.03 -0.03
N ALA A 326 37.50 6.52 -0.48
CA ALA A 326 37.68 7.08 -1.81
C ALA A 326 37.46 6.02 -2.91
N GLY A 327 37.93 4.79 -2.70
CA GLY A 327 37.72 3.66 -3.61
C GLY A 327 36.25 3.31 -3.79
N GLU A 328 35.53 3.12 -2.68
CA GLU A 328 34.09 2.79 -2.70
C GLU A 328 33.26 3.93 -3.35
N THR A 329 33.62 5.17 -3.04
CA THR A 329 32.95 6.35 -3.64
C THR A 329 33.23 6.43 -5.13
N ALA A 330 34.45 6.13 -5.57
CA ALA A 330 34.80 6.09 -6.99
C ALA A 330 34.05 4.98 -7.74
N ASP A 331 33.90 3.79 -7.16
CA ASP A 331 33.09 2.70 -7.76
C ASP A 331 31.62 3.11 -7.93
N MET A 332 31.07 3.82 -6.95
CA MET A 332 29.73 4.38 -7.05
C MET A 332 29.61 5.42 -8.18
N PHE A 333 30.60 6.29 -8.37
CA PHE A 333 30.60 7.28 -9.45
C PHE A 333 30.71 6.62 -10.84
N VAL A 334 31.47 5.53 -10.96
CA VAL A 334 31.51 4.71 -12.19
C VAL A 334 30.13 4.13 -12.51
N ALA A 335 29.42 3.59 -11.51
CA ALA A 335 28.08 3.05 -11.70
C ALA A 335 27.05 4.09 -12.18
N PHE A 336 27.27 5.37 -11.85
CA PHE A 336 26.45 6.50 -12.29
C PHE A 336 26.93 7.18 -13.59
N GLY A 337 27.97 6.65 -14.24
CA GLY A 337 28.46 7.15 -15.53
C GLY A 337 29.50 8.28 -15.44
N TYR A 338 30.03 8.57 -14.25
CA TYR A 338 31.03 9.62 -14.00
C TYR A 338 32.45 9.01 -13.85
N ALA A 339 32.90 8.35 -14.92
CA ALA A 339 34.13 7.57 -14.92
C ALA A 339 35.42 8.42 -14.88
N ASP A 340 35.37 9.66 -15.37
CA ASP A 340 36.52 10.57 -15.36
C ASP A 340 36.74 11.17 -13.96
N GLU A 341 35.66 11.50 -13.24
CA GLU A 341 35.69 11.99 -11.86
C GLU A 341 36.12 10.89 -10.88
N ALA A 342 35.62 9.67 -11.08
CA ALA A 342 36.04 8.50 -10.30
C ALA A 342 37.55 8.22 -10.41
N ARG A 343 38.13 8.41 -11.61
CA ARG A 343 39.57 8.24 -11.85
C ARG A 343 40.39 9.27 -11.07
N ARG A 344 39.97 10.53 -11.08
CA ARG A 344 40.64 11.62 -10.34
C ARG A 344 40.59 11.41 -8.84
N ILE A 345 39.48 10.91 -8.30
CA ILE A 345 39.35 10.53 -6.89
C ILE A 345 40.33 9.40 -6.54
N ARG A 346 40.48 8.37 -7.39
CA ARG A 346 41.46 7.30 -7.15
C ARG A 346 42.89 7.82 -7.18
N GLU A 347 43.26 8.55 -8.24
CA GLU A 347 44.61 9.10 -8.41
C GLU A 347 45.05 9.96 -7.22
N ARG A 348 44.11 10.69 -6.61
CA ARG A 348 44.40 11.57 -5.47
C ARG A 348 44.58 10.84 -4.14
N PHE A 349 43.91 9.70 -3.95
CA PHE A 349 43.83 9.01 -2.65
C PHE A 349 44.57 7.66 -2.60
N ASP A 350 44.95 7.07 -3.75
CA ASP A 350 45.78 5.86 -3.85
C ASP A 350 47.31 6.13 -3.85
N THR A 351 47.75 7.34 -3.51
CA THR A 351 49.20 7.64 -3.45
C THR A 351 49.85 6.86 -2.30
N PRO A 352 50.79 5.92 -2.55
CA PRO A 352 51.49 5.24 -1.47
C PRO A 352 52.35 6.24 -0.70
N PRO A 353 52.49 6.11 0.64
CA PRO A 353 53.40 6.97 1.39
C PRO A 353 54.83 6.82 0.85
N PRO A 354 55.62 7.91 0.79
CA PRO A 354 57.02 7.80 0.39
C PRO A 354 57.75 6.90 1.40
N GLY A 355 58.12 5.71 0.96
CA GLY A 355 58.91 4.79 1.77
C GLY A 355 60.27 5.42 2.09
N PRO A 356 60.84 5.17 3.28
CA PRO A 356 62.18 5.63 3.60
C PRO A 356 63.19 4.98 2.64
N ALA A 357 63.99 5.82 2.00
CA ALA A 357 65.07 5.42 1.12
C ALA A 357 66.19 4.70 1.89
N GLY A 358 66.63 3.56 1.35
CA GLY A 358 67.97 3.02 1.55
C GLY A 358 68.04 1.76 2.42
N GLU A 359 68.17 0.59 1.78
CA GLU A 359 69.46 -0.11 1.75
C GLU A 359 69.45 -1.18 0.66
N SER A 360 70.33 -0.96 -0.31
CA SER A 360 70.67 -1.91 -1.37
C SER A 360 71.48 -3.05 -0.79
N GLY A 361 71.04 -4.29 -1.00
CA GLY A 361 71.77 -5.51 -0.66
C GLY A 361 71.53 -6.57 -1.73
N ASP A 362 72.31 -6.46 -2.80
CA ASP A 362 72.46 -7.42 -3.89
C ASP A 362 72.89 -8.81 -3.40
N ALA A 363 72.17 -9.85 -3.82
CA ALA A 363 72.72 -11.18 -4.09
C ALA A 363 71.73 -11.96 -4.97
N GLY A 364 72.12 -12.16 -6.23
CA GLY A 364 71.33 -12.76 -7.30
C GLY A 364 71.12 -14.30 -7.23
N PRO A 365 70.96 -14.98 -8.38
CA PRO A 365 69.72 -15.71 -8.66
C PRO A 365 69.91 -17.23 -8.87
N GLY A 366 68.84 -18.01 -8.74
CA GLY A 366 68.79 -19.35 -9.33
C GLY A 366 67.51 -20.15 -9.01
N PRO A 367 67.01 -20.99 -9.95
CA PRO A 367 65.59 -21.34 -10.06
C PRO A 367 65.28 -22.84 -9.80
N ALA A 368 64.07 -23.16 -9.35
CA ALA A 368 63.35 -24.44 -9.50
C ALA A 368 62.00 -24.30 -8.76
N GLY A 369 60.83 -24.71 -9.24
CA GLY A 369 60.41 -25.38 -10.45
C GLY A 369 58.88 -25.30 -10.50
N ASP A 370 58.34 -25.30 -11.70
CA ASP A 370 56.91 -25.34 -12.02
C ASP A 370 56.57 -26.80 -12.46
N PRO A 371 55.34 -27.13 -12.89
CA PRO A 371 54.16 -27.49 -12.12
C PRO A 371 53.73 -28.96 -12.37
N ALA A 372 52.77 -29.49 -11.60
CA ALA A 372 52.07 -30.73 -11.93
C ALA A 372 50.57 -30.45 -12.15
N ALA A 373 50.13 -30.65 -13.39
CA ALA A 373 48.74 -30.71 -13.83
C ALA A 373 48.30 -32.20 -13.98
N PRO A 374 47.13 -32.52 -14.56
CA PRO A 374 46.02 -33.24 -13.91
C PRO A 374 45.88 -34.72 -14.32
N GLU A 375 45.17 -35.53 -13.53
CA GLU A 375 44.76 -36.87 -13.91
C GLU A 375 43.23 -37.02 -14.00
N GLY A 376 42.78 -37.46 -15.16
CA GLY A 376 41.70 -38.43 -15.37
C GLY A 376 42.04 -39.22 -16.64
N PRO A 377 41.23 -40.17 -17.13
CA PRO A 377 40.20 -41.01 -16.51
C PRO A 377 40.56 -42.52 -16.62
N GLU A 378 39.84 -43.42 -15.94
CA GLU A 378 39.82 -44.84 -16.36
C GLU A 378 38.44 -45.48 -16.15
N ASP A 379 37.85 -45.88 -17.28
CA ASP A 379 36.80 -46.87 -17.44
C ASP A 379 37.26 -48.24 -16.93
N ALA A 380 36.38 -48.97 -16.24
CA ALA A 380 36.46 -50.43 -16.15
C ALA A 380 35.06 -51.02 -16.25
N ALA A 381 34.84 -51.74 -17.36
CA ALA A 381 33.72 -52.64 -17.57
C ALA A 381 33.93 -53.97 -16.84
N ALA A 382 32.89 -54.47 -16.18
CA ALA A 382 32.51 -55.89 -16.07
C ALA A 382 31.10 -55.99 -15.49
#